data_AF-A0A0W0W6F6-F1
#
_entry.id   AF-A0A0W0W6F6-F1
#
_cell.length_a   1.000
_cell.length_b   1.000
_cell.length_c   1.000
_cell.angle_alpha   90.00
_cell.angle_beta   90.00
_cell.angle_gamma   90.00
#
_symmetry.space_group_name_H-M   'P 1'
#
loop_
_entity.id
_entity.type
_entity.pdbx_description
1 polymer ?
#
loop_
_entity_poly.entity_id
_entity_poly.type
_entity_poly.pdbx_seq_one_letter_code
_entity_poly.pdbx_strand_id
1 'polypeptide(L)'
;MTIFLKVAQEFLNVRLNSTYKTSVAADNCVSNTVLSYLWTGRNTELSEEKRQLLMNLMLEIKTMDGKESDEATLEYLKQLLDDKRAENQRLCKKYGYKNEGETGRSLVAIKNFLDDIHKKLSEHEFIDKPFDSADPFNEFQYHAAFYLIQKIEDVNNQGLIEKLAIHLEISSLYELAEDKENMLLSVLKKCEESLQALGEEKPDYLKWRKNNVIEAIEKVKRENTALCKKYGSKFDIPFALSLFSTLKIGLPTLRPDVGELDKCMQKALEQISPEESIEKSSSLVLH
;
A
#
# COMPACT_ATOMS: atom_id res chain seq x y z
N MET A 1 7.05 17.44 -3.18
CA MET A 1 6.08 16.43 -2.72
C MET A 1 6.63 15.78 -1.46
N THR A 2 5.78 15.40 -0.51
CA THR A 2 6.17 14.71 0.72
C THR A 2 5.96 13.20 0.61
N ILE A 3 6.58 12.43 1.51
CA ILE A 3 6.36 10.98 1.60
C ILE A 3 4.89 10.65 1.86
N PHE A 4 4.23 11.39 2.77
CA PHE A 4 2.80 11.23 3.05
C PHE A 4 1.96 11.37 1.78
N LEU A 5 2.10 12.47 1.04
CA LEU A 5 1.29 12.69 -0.16
C LEU A 5 1.53 11.60 -1.20
N LYS A 6 2.79 11.21 -1.41
CA LYS A 6 3.14 10.16 -2.37
C LYS A 6 2.49 8.82 -2.01
N VAL A 7 2.58 8.41 -0.74
CA VAL A 7 1.94 7.18 -0.26
C VAL A 7 0.42 7.28 -0.36
N ALA A 8 -0.17 8.39 0.07
CA ALA A 8 -1.62 8.62 0.00
C ALA A 8 -2.13 8.51 -1.45
N GLN A 9 -1.47 9.17 -2.42
CA GLN A 9 -1.84 9.11 -3.83
C GLN A 9 -1.90 7.67 -4.36
N GLU A 10 -0.91 6.84 -4.06
CA GLU A 10 -0.87 5.45 -4.53
C GLU A 10 -2.06 4.65 -3.98
N PHE A 11 -2.30 4.70 -2.67
CA PHE A 11 -3.38 3.94 -2.04
C PHE A 11 -4.78 4.46 -2.41
N LEU A 12 -4.96 5.78 -2.46
CA LEU A 12 -6.21 6.41 -2.90
C LEU A 12 -6.54 5.98 -4.33
N ASN A 13 -5.56 6.01 -5.23
CA ASN A 13 -5.75 5.59 -6.62
C ASN A 13 -6.14 4.11 -6.72
N VAL A 14 -5.52 3.23 -5.94
CA VAL A 14 -5.89 1.81 -5.88
C VAL A 14 -7.35 1.63 -5.44
N ARG A 15 -7.77 2.27 -4.36
CA ARG A 15 -9.14 2.15 -3.82
C ARG A 15 -10.20 2.76 -4.74
N LEU A 16 -9.94 3.93 -5.31
CA LEU A 16 -10.83 4.58 -6.29
C LEU A 16 -10.97 3.74 -7.56
N ASN A 17 -9.87 3.20 -8.09
CA ASN A 17 -9.88 2.32 -9.25
C ASN A 17 -10.61 1.00 -8.97
N SER A 18 -10.47 0.45 -7.76
CA SER A 18 -11.24 -0.73 -7.34
C SER A 18 -12.75 -0.45 -7.33
N THR A 19 -13.15 0.72 -6.83
CA THR A 19 -14.55 1.18 -6.83
C THR A 19 -15.08 1.32 -8.26
N TYR A 20 -14.28 1.95 -9.14
CA TYR A 20 -14.59 2.09 -10.56
C TYR A 20 -14.78 0.71 -11.24
N LYS A 21 -13.81 -0.20 -11.09
CA LYS A 21 -13.85 -1.54 -11.69
C LYS A 21 -15.02 -2.36 -11.19
N THR A 22 -15.33 -2.27 -9.90
CA THR A 22 -16.50 -2.93 -9.30
C THR A 22 -17.79 -2.42 -9.92
N SER A 23 -17.90 -1.10 -10.16
CA SER A 23 -19.07 -0.55 -10.86
C SER A 23 -19.17 -1.04 -12.31
N VAL A 24 -18.05 -1.14 -13.04
CA VAL A 24 -18.04 -1.67 -14.42
C VAL A 24 -18.47 -3.14 -14.43
N ALA A 25 -17.93 -3.95 -13.52
CA ALA A 25 -18.29 -5.36 -13.40
C ALA A 25 -19.76 -5.55 -13.04
N ALA A 26 -20.32 -4.70 -12.17
CA ALA A 26 -21.72 -4.76 -11.78
C ALA A 26 -22.69 -4.38 -12.90
N ASP A 27 -22.31 -3.49 -13.81
CA ASP A 27 -23.14 -3.17 -14.98
C ASP A 27 -23.09 -4.30 -16.04
N ASN A 28 -21.94 -4.97 -16.18
CA ASN A 28 -21.71 -6.02 -17.18
C ASN A 28 -22.07 -7.44 -16.71
N CYS A 29 -22.53 -7.62 -15.47
CA CYS A 29 -22.81 -8.95 -14.95
C CYS A 29 -24.12 -9.52 -15.50
N VAL A 30 -24.17 -10.85 -15.64
CA VAL A 30 -25.33 -11.57 -16.20
C VAL A 30 -26.63 -11.26 -15.46
N SER A 31 -26.57 -11.12 -14.13
CA SER A 31 -27.74 -10.73 -13.33
C SER A 31 -28.25 -9.34 -13.67
N ASN A 32 -27.35 -8.36 -13.88
CA ASN A 32 -27.77 -7.03 -14.32
C ASN A 32 -28.37 -7.04 -15.72
N THR A 33 -27.82 -7.83 -16.65
CA THR A 33 -28.39 -7.99 -18.00
C THR A 33 -29.82 -8.54 -17.94
N VAL A 34 -30.06 -9.57 -17.13
CA VAL A 34 -31.39 -10.16 -16.95
C VAL A 34 -32.36 -9.16 -16.28
N LEU A 35 -31.91 -8.44 -15.26
CA LEU A 35 -32.76 -7.45 -14.57
C LEU A 35 -33.05 -6.23 -15.45
N SER A 36 -32.09 -5.80 -16.29
CA SER A 36 -32.26 -4.68 -17.22
C SER A 36 -33.30 -5.01 -18.29
N TYR A 37 -33.35 -6.25 -18.75
CA TYR A 37 -34.42 -6.75 -19.63
C TYR A 37 -35.81 -6.61 -18.99
N LEU A 38 -35.90 -6.73 -17.67
CA LEU A 38 -37.13 -6.56 -16.88
C LEU A 38 -37.32 -5.10 -16.37
N TRP A 39 -36.58 -4.12 -16.89
CA TRP A 39 -36.59 -2.71 -16.44
C TRP A 39 -36.33 -2.50 -14.94
N THR A 40 -35.76 -3.48 -14.25
CA THR A 40 -35.40 -3.43 -12.83
C THR A 40 -33.88 -3.46 -12.60
N GLY A 41 -33.11 -3.46 -13.69
CA GLY A 41 -31.65 -3.42 -13.68
C GLY A 41 -31.10 -2.07 -13.20
N ARG A 42 -29.77 -2.01 -13.07
CA ARG A 42 -29.06 -0.80 -12.70
C ARG A 42 -29.27 0.29 -13.75
N ASN A 43 -29.37 1.54 -13.30
CA ASN A 43 -29.35 2.69 -14.19
C ASN A 43 -27.91 2.92 -14.70
N THR A 44 -27.66 2.53 -15.94
CA THR A 44 -26.33 2.59 -16.57
C THR A 44 -25.85 4.01 -16.82
N GLU A 45 -26.76 4.96 -17.06
CA GLU A 45 -26.45 6.38 -17.23
C GLU A 45 -25.93 6.99 -15.92
N LEU A 46 -26.65 6.75 -14.81
CA LEU A 46 -26.19 7.16 -13.47
C LEU A 46 -24.87 6.46 -13.10
N SER A 47 -24.72 5.17 -13.40
CA SER A 47 -23.47 4.45 -13.16
C SER A 47 -22.30 5.09 -13.92
N GLU A 48 -22.51 5.53 -15.17
CA GLU A 48 -21.49 6.19 -15.99
C GLU A 48 -21.11 7.57 -15.44
N GLU A 49 -22.10 8.40 -15.07
CA GLU A 49 -21.80 9.72 -14.47
C GLU A 49 -21.00 9.56 -13.15
N LYS A 50 -21.32 8.54 -12.33
CA LYS A 50 -20.54 8.22 -11.12
C LYS A 50 -19.12 7.74 -11.43
N ARG A 51 -18.93 6.98 -12.50
CA ARG A 51 -17.60 6.55 -12.97
C ARG A 51 -16.76 7.74 -13.42
N GLN A 52 -17.36 8.66 -14.17
CA GLN A 52 -16.67 9.88 -14.59
C GLN A 52 -16.25 10.74 -13.38
N LEU A 53 -17.10 10.83 -12.37
CA LEU A 53 -16.80 11.51 -11.11
C LEU A 53 -15.57 10.88 -10.42
N LEU A 54 -15.51 9.55 -10.34
CA LEU A 54 -14.34 8.83 -9.79
C LEU A 54 -13.07 9.05 -10.64
N MET A 55 -13.19 9.05 -11.97
CA MET A 55 -12.06 9.31 -12.87
C MET A 55 -11.49 10.73 -12.69
N ASN A 56 -12.36 11.72 -12.61
CA ASN A 56 -11.95 13.11 -12.38
C ASN A 56 -11.25 13.24 -11.03
N LEU A 57 -11.79 12.61 -9.98
CA LEU A 57 -11.18 12.58 -8.65
C LEU A 57 -9.80 11.90 -8.66
N MET A 58 -9.65 10.75 -9.31
CA MET A 58 -8.35 10.08 -9.44
C MET A 58 -7.32 10.95 -10.15
N LEU A 59 -7.73 11.67 -11.21
CA LEU A 59 -6.84 12.59 -11.92
C LEU A 59 -6.41 13.75 -11.02
N GLU A 60 -7.37 14.38 -10.34
CA GLU A 60 -7.13 15.51 -9.45
C GLU A 60 -6.19 15.15 -8.29
N ILE A 61 -6.39 13.98 -7.65
CA ILE A 61 -5.50 13.44 -6.63
C ILE A 61 -4.11 13.14 -7.21
N LYS A 62 -4.03 12.58 -8.41
CA LYS A 62 -2.74 12.22 -9.03
C LYS A 62 -1.89 13.44 -9.39
N THR A 63 -2.53 14.54 -9.78
CA THR A 63 -1.84 15.75 -10.24
C THR A 63 -1.68 16.81 -9.16
N MET A 64 -2.21 16.59 -7.95
CA MET A 64 -2.08 17.58 -6.88
C MET A 64 -0.65 17.66 -6.34
N ASP A 65 -0.25 18.86 -5.99
CA ASP A 65 0.93 19.12 -5.18
C ASP A 65 0.58 19.14 -3.68
N GLY A 66 1.60 18.95 -2.86
CA GLY A 66 1.49 19.11 -1.41
C GLY A 66 1.11 20.53 -1.02
N LYS A 67 0.44 20.67 0.11
CA LYS A 67 0.20 21.95 0.78
C LYS A 67 1.40 22.31 1.66
N GLU A 68 1.26 23.36 2.46
CA GLU A 68 2.30 23.84 3.39
C GLU A 68 2.75 22.78 4.42
N SER A 69 1.88 21.83 4.74
CA SER A 69 2.17 20.67 5.60
C SER A 69 1.36 19.46 5.15
N ASP A 70 1.73 18.28 5.65
CA ASP A 70 0.97 17.06 5.45
C ASP A 70 -0.41 17.11 6.11
N GLU A 71 -0.56 17.81 7.24
CA GLU A 71 -1.87 18.07 7.87
C GLU A 71 -2.77 18.90 6.95
N ALA A 72 -2.24 19.98 6.36
CA ALA A 72 -2.99 20.79 5.40
C ALA A 72 -3.30 19.99 4.12
N THR A 73 -2.40 19.08 3.73
CA THR A 73 -2.60 18.18 2.59
C THR A 73 -3.69 17.14 2.87
N LEU A 74 -3.73 16.59 4.09
CA LEU A 74 -4.77 15.67 4.57
C LEU A 74 -6.14 16.35 4.51
N GLU A 75 -6.27 17.53 5.10
CA GLU A 75 -7.55 18.26 5.13
C GLU A 75 -8.01 18.64 3.72
N TYR A 76 -7.09 19.02 2.82
CA TYR A 76 -7.42 19.24 1.42
C TYR A 76 -7.96 17.98 0.72
N LEU A 77 -7.29 16.84 0.90
CA LEU A 77 -7.74 15.55 0.34
C LEU A 77 -9.12 15.14 0.88
N LYS A 78 -9.36 15.36 2.18
CA LYS A 78 -10.66 15.09 2.83
C LYS A 78 -11.76 15.99 2.27
N GLN A 79 -11.48 17.28 2.07
CA GLN A 79 -12.41 18.20 1.45
C GLN A 79 -12.74 17.79 0.01
N LEU A 80 -11.73 17.39 -0.77
CA LEU A 80 -11.93 16.92 -2.13
C LEU A 80 -12.84 15.68 -2.19
N LEU A 81 -12.66 14.73 -1.27
CA LEU A 81 -13.53 13.56 -1.14
C LEU A 81 -14.97 13.93 -0.74
N ASP A 82 -15.14 14.88 0.19
CA ASP A 82 -16.46 15.37 0.61
C ASP A 82 -17.19 16.09 -0.52
N ASP A 83 -16.48 16.92 -1.29
CA ASP A 83 -17.05 17.62 -2.45
C ASP A 83 -17.53 16.64 -3.52
N LYS A 84 -16.73 15.64 -3.84
CA LYS A 84 -17.11 14.57 -4.78
C LYS A 84 -18.23 13.69 -4.25
N ARG A 85 -18.30 13.48 -2.94
CA ARG A 85 -19.42 12.78 -2.31
C ARG A 85 -20.72 13.60 -2.41
N ALA A 86 -20.65 14.91 -2.18
CA ALA A 86 -21.78 15.81 -2.32
C ALA A 86 -22.27 15.88 -3.78
N GLU A 87 -21.35 15.89 -4.76
CA GLU A 87 -21.66 15.79 -6.18
C GLU A 87 -22.37 14.46 -6.51
N ASN A 88 -21.83 13.32 -6.04
CA ASN A 88 -22.48 12.01 -6.18
C ASN A 88 -23.88 11.98 -5.55
N GLN A 89 -24.08 12.63 -4.40
CA GLN A 89 -25.40 12.73 -3.76
C GLN A 89 -26.40 13.52 -4.62
N ARG A 90 -25.95 14.62 -5.25
CA ARG A 90 -26.78 15.40 -6.19
C ARG A 90 -27.14 14.55 -7.43
N LEU A 91 -26.19 13.80 -7.97
CA LEU A 91 -26.45 12.85 -9.07
C LEU A 91 -27.49 11.80 -8.67
N CYS A 92 -27.33 11.16 -7.52
CA CYS A 92 -28.31 10.17 -7.05
C CYS A 92 -29.72 10.78 -6.95
N LYS A 93 -29.86 11.98 -6.38
CA LYS A 93 -31.13 12.70 -6.28
C LYS A 93 -31.74 13.04 -7.65
N LYS A 94 -30.92 13.48 -8.62
CA LYS A 94 -31.34 13.76 -10.01
C LYS A 94 -32.02 12.55 -10.65
N TYR A 95 -31.52 11.35 -10.39
CA TYR A 95 -32.08 10.10 -10.90
C TYR A 95 -33.10 9.42 -9.94
N GLY A 96 -33.57 10.13 -8.91
CA GLY A 96 -34.63 9.65 -8.01
C GLY A 96 -34.17 8.70 -6.88
N TYR A 97 -32.86 8.52 -6.68
CA TYR A 97 -32.32 7.69 -5.61
C TYR A 97 -32.17 8.48 -4.30
N LYS A 98 -32.58 7.85 -3.19
CA LYS A 98 -32.46 8.43 -1.84
C LYS A 98 -31.09 8.23 -1.19
N ASN A 99 -30.33 7.24 -1.67
CA ASN A 99 -29.01 6.89 -1.13
C ASN A 99 -27.90 7.12 -2.16
N GLU A 100 -26.67 7.24 -1.67
CA GLU A 100 -25.48 7.53 -2.47
C GLU A 100 -24.88 6.29 -3.17
N GLY A 101 -25.44 5.10 -2.90
CA GLY A 101 -24.98 3.82 -3.42
C GLY A 101 -23.63 3.37 -2.87
N GLU A 102 -22.96 2.48 -3.62
CA GLU A 102 -21.59 2.03 -3.29
C GLU A 102 -20.59 3.18 -3.33
N THR A 103 -20.63 4.01 -4.38
CA THR A 103 -19.73 5.17 -4.55
C THR A 103 -19.65 6.05 -3.31
N GLY A 104 -20.79 6.43 -2.71
CA GLY A 104 -20.78 7.24 -1.49
C GLY A 104 -20.15 6.53 -0.30
N ARG A 105 -20.43 5.24 -0.11
CA ARG A 105 -19.81 4.42 0.95
C ARG A 105 -18.30 4.29 0.74
N SER A 106 -17.85 4.06 -0.49
CA SER A 106 -16.43 3.96 -0.81
C SER A 106 -15.70 5.29 -0.53
N LEU A 107 -16.28 6.44 -0.89
CA LEU A 107 -15.68 7.75 -0.60
C LEU A 107 -15.51 8.00 0.91
N VAL A 108 -16.48 7.59 1.74
CA VAL A 108 -16.36 7.67 3.21
C VAL A 108 -15.25 6.73 3.72
N ALA A 109 -15.20 5.49 3.25
CA ALA A 109 -14.18 4.53 3.66
C ALA A 109 -12.76 4.99 3.25
N ILE A 110 -12.63 5.60 2.08
CA ILE A 110 -11.39 6.20 1.59
C ILE A 110 -10.98 7.39 2.46
N LYS A 111 -11.94 8.25 2.84
CA LYS A 111 -11.70 9.39 3.73
C LYS A 111 -11.16 8.94 5.10
N ASN A 112 -11.82 7.97 5.73
CA ASN A 112 -11.36 7.45 7.02
C ASN A 112 -9.96 6.82 6.93
N PHE A 113 -9.66 6.16 5.81
CA PHE A 113 -8.35 5.57 5.60
C PHE A 113 -7.24 6.61 5.44
N LEU A 114 -7.53 7.82 4.97
CA LEU A 114 -6.55 8.90 4.99
C LEU A 114 -6.17 9.30 6.42
N ASP A 115 -7.14 9.34 7.34
CA ASP A 115 -6.86 9.59 8.75
C ASP A 115 -5.96 8.47 9.32
N ASP A 116 -6.20 7.20 8.95
CA ASP A 116 -5.35 6.06 9.35
C ASP A 116 -3.92 6.17 8.79
N ILE A 117 -3.77 6.57 7.51
CA ILE A 117 -2.46 6.80 6.89
C ILE A 117 -1.70 7.88 7.66
N HIS A 118 -2.33 9.04 7.83
CA HIS A 118 -1.69 10.18 8.48
C HIS A 118 -1.26 9.82 9.90
N LYS A 119 -2.14 9.17 10.67
CA LYS A 119 -1.85 8.71 12.02
C LYS A 119 -0.63 7.78 12.05
N LYS A 120 -0.61 6.73 11.23
CA LYS A 120 0.50 5.76 11.22
C LYS A 120 1.82 6.39 10.80
N LEU A 121 1.81 7.28 9.82
CA LEU A 121 3.02 8.00 9.41
C LEU A 121 3.49 9.01 10.46
N SER A 122 2.56 9.64 11.19
CA SER A 122 2.88 10.53 12.30
C SER A 122 3.53 9.79 13.47
N GLU A 123 3.04 8.58 13.82
CA GLU A 123 3.61 7.73 14.87
C GLU A 123 5.07 7.34 14.62
N HIS A 124 5.50 7.37 13.35
CA HIS A 124 6.83 6.93 12.91
C HIS A 124 7.65 8.05 12.24
N GLU A 125 7.29 9.31 12.49
CA GLU A 125 8.05 10.49 12.03
C GLU A 125 8.25 10.54 10.51
N PHE A 126 7.26 10.12 9.71
CA PHE A 126 7.27 10.25 8.24
C PHE A 126 6.53 11.50 7.74
N ILE A 127 5.91 12.25 8.64
CA ILE A 127 5.19 13.49 8.35
C ILE A 127 6.16 14.63 8.04
N ASP A 128 5.78 15.46 7.07
CA ASP A 128 6.49 16.59 6.50
C ASP A 128 7.89 16.24 5.95
N LYS A 129 8.18 14.95 5.74
CA LYS A 129 9.42 14.51 5.11
C LYS A 129 9.34 14.68 3.59
N PRO A 130 10.34 15.35 2.97
CA PRO A 130 10.38 15.48 1.53
C PRO A 130 10.53 14.12 0.87
N PHE A 131 9.96 13.98 -0.32
CA PHE A 131 10.22 12.87 -1.20
C PHE A 131 10.92 13.37 -2.47
N ASP A 132 12.19 13.00 -2.61
CA ASP A 132 12.98 13.14 -3.83
C ASP A 132 13.43 11.75 -4.30
N SER A 133 12.98 11.34 -5.49
CA SER A 133 13.38 10.04 -6.08
C SER A 133 14.86 9.97 -6.44
N ALA A 134 15.55 11.11 -6.51
CA ALA A 134 17.00 11.15 -6.73
C ALA A 134 17.80 10.87 -5.45
N ASP A 135 17.20 11.03 -4.26
CA ASP A 135 17.85 10.71 -2.98
C ASP A 135 17.57 9.25 -2.59
N PRO A 136 18.59 8.38 -2.54
CA PRO A 136 18.41 6.99 -2.15
C PRO A 136 17.73 6.81 -0.80
N PHE A 137 18.00 7.70 0.16
CA PHE A 137 17.41 7.58 1.48
C PHE A 137 15.92 7.93 1.49
N ASN A 138 15.48 8.90 0.67
CA ASN A 138 14.06 9.20 0.51
C ASN A 138 13.31 8.04 -0.15
N GLU A 139 13.91 7.36 -1.14
CA GLU A 139 13.34 6.13 -1.72
C GLU A 139 13.19 5.01 -0.68
N PHE A 140 14.20 4.82 0.17
CA PHE A 140 14.12 3.86 1.27
C PHE A 140 13.00 4.23 2.27
N GLN A 141 12.93 5.50 2.69
CA GLN A 141 11.89 5.99 3.58
C GLN A 141 10.49 5.85 2.97
N TYR A 142 10.34 6.14 1.68
CA TYR A 142 9.08 5.97 0.95
C TYR A 142 8.61 4.52 0.96
N HIS A 143 9.47 3.58 0.58
CA HIS A 143 9.10 2.16 0.56
C HIS A 143 8.86 1.57 1.95
N ALA A 144 9.52 2.11 2.98
CA ALA A 144 9.22 1.77 4.36
C ALA A 144 7.84 2.30 4.80
N ALA A 145 7.53 3.57 4.52
CA ALA A 145 6.22 4.15 4.78
C ALA A 145 5.11 3.39 4.03
N PHE A 146 5.35 3.04 2.76
CA PHE A 146 4.43 2.24 1.96
C PHE A 146 4.14 0.87 2.62
N TYR A 147 5.18 0.18 3.09
CA TYR A 147 5.02 -1.09 3.82
C TYR A 147 4.14 -0.94 5.08
N LEU A 148 4.38 0.11 5.88
CA LEU A 148 3.60 0.37 7.10
C LEU A 148 2.11 0.60 6.79
N ILE A 149 1.81 1.31 5.70
CA ILE A 149 0.43 1.56 5.27
C ILE A 149 -0.23 0.33 4.66
N GLN A 150 0.51 -0.47 3.87
CA GLN A 150 0.00 -1.70 3.29
C GLN A 150 -0.52 -2.67 4.37
N LYS A 151 0.12 -2.69 5.55
CA LYS A 151 -0.38 -3.48 6.69
C LYS A 151 -1.75 -3.02 7.19
N ILE A 152 -2.02 -1.71 7.21
CA ILE A 152 -3.35 -1.17 7.57
C ILE A 152 -4.38 -1.57 6.51
N GLU A 153 -4.01 -1.46 5.23
CA GLU A 153 -4.86 -1.86 4.10
C GLU A 153 -5.25 -3.34 4.19
N ASP A 154 -4.29 -4.22 4.51
CA ASP A 154 -4.52 -5.65 4.66
C ASP A 154 -5.46 -5.98 5.84
N VAL A 155 -5.36 -5.24 6.95
CA VAL A 155 -6.28 -5.39 8.10
C VAL A 155 -7.70 -4.91 7.74
N ASN A 156 -7.82 -3.82 6.99
CA ASN A 156 -9.10 -3.23 6.61
C ASN A 156 -9.84 -3.98 5.49
N ASN A 157 -9.13 -4.69 4.59
CA ASN A 157 -9.74 -5.25 3.37
C ASN A 157 -10.46 -6.60 3.50
N GLN A 158 -10.27 -7.40 4.56
CA GLN A 158 -11.15 -8.53 4.93
C GLN A 158 -10.56 -9.39 6.05
N GLY A 159 -11.35 -9.70 7.07
CA GLY A 159 -11.41 -11.02 7.73
C GLY A 159 -10.16 -11.54 8.47
N LEU A 160 -9.04 -10.83 8.46
CA LEU A 160 -7.87 -11.22 9.23
C LEU A 160 -8.22 -11.17 10.71
N ILE A 161 -8.90 -10.13 11.22
CA ILE A 161 -9.30 -10.12 12.63
C ILE A 161 -10.27 -11.26 12.98
N GLU A 162 -11.23 -11.61 12.10
CA GLU A 162 -12.10 -12.78 12.32
C GLU A 162 -11.35 -14.12 12.28
N LYS A 163 -10.27 -14.23 11.48
CA LYS A 163 -9.36 -15.40 11.47
C LYS A 163 -8.33 -15.36 12.60
N LEU A 164 -8.01 -14.18 13.11
CA LEU A 164 -7.01 -13.93 14.15
C LEU A 164 -7.62 -13.94 15.56
N ALA A 165 -8.94 -14.01 15.70
CA ALA A 165 -9.61 -13.98 17.01
C ALA A 165 -9.70 -15.36 17.71
N ILE A 166 -9.13 -16.45 17.16
CA ILE A 166 -9.45 -17.82 17.63
C ILE A 166 -8.28 -18.62 18.26
N HIS A 167 -6.98 -18.30 18.15
CA HIS A 167 -5.92 -19.18 18.73
C HIS A 167 -4.59 -18.52 19.20
N LEU A 168 -3.87 -19.20 20.11
CA LEU A 168 -2.52 -18.86 20.60
C LEU A 168 -1.45 -18.67 19.49
N GLU A 169 -1.68 -19.22 18.30
CA GLU A 169 -0.83 -19.08 17.10
C GLU A 169 -0.83 -17.65 16.52
N ILE A 170 -1.76 -16.80 16.97
CA ILE A 170 -1.85 -15.39 16.59
C ILE A 170 -0.85 -14.50 17.33
N SER A 171 -0.50 -14.83 18.59
CA SER A 171 0.46 -14.02 19.36
C SER A 171 1.79 -13.95 18.62
N SER A 172 2.28 -15.08 18.13
CA SER A 172 3.56 -15.15 17.42
C SER A 172 3.53 -14.49 16.04
N LEU A 173 2.38 -14.41 15.36
CA LEU A 173 2.24 -13.68 14.10
C LEU A 173 2.13 -12.17 14.30
N TYR A 174 1.41 -11.74 15.34
CA TYR A 174 1.36 -10.34 15.76
C TYR A 174 2.75 -9.86 16.22
N GLU A 175 3.41 -10.64 17.09
CA GLU A 175 4.79 -10.41 17.53
C GLU A 175 5.75 -10.35 16.35
N LEU A 176 5.64 -11.27 15.37
CA LEU A 176 6.45 -11.22 14.16
C LEU A 176 6.20 -9.93 13.37
N ALA A 177 4.95 -9.52 13.24
CA ALA A 177 4.57 -8.33 12.48
C ALA A 177 5.07 -7.04 13.16
N GLU A 178 5.06 -7.00 14.50
CA GLU A 178 5.59 -5.93 15.33
C GLU A 178 7.14 -5.92 15.30
N ASP A 179 7.79 -7.08 15.46
CA ASP A 179 9.24 -7.21 15.36
C ASP A 179 9.77 -6.75 13.99
N LYS A 180 9.05 -7.04 12.90
CA LYS A 180 9.41 -6.58 11.55
C LYS A 180 9.33 -5.05 11.44
N GLU A 181 8.27 -4.42 11.98
CA GLU A 181 8.15 -2.96 11.99
C GLU A 181 9.28 -2.33 12.82
N ASN A 182 9.47 -2.81 14.06
CA ASN A 182 10.49 -2.30 14.96
C ASN A 182 11.90 -2.45 14.37
N MET A 183 12.18 -3.59 13.72
CA MET A 183 13.44 -3.82 13.02
C MET A 183 13.63 -2.82 11.87
N LEU A 184 12.63 -2.66 11.00
CA LEU A 184 12.68 -1.72 9.88
C LEU A 184 12.97 -0.28 10.35
N LEU A 185 12.24 0.19 11.36
CA LEU A 185 12.39 1.53 11.92
C LEU A 185 13.76 1.72 12.58
N SER A 186 14.25 0.71 13.30
CA SER A 186 15.61 0.73 13.87
C SER A 186 16.70 0.82 12.81
N VAL A 187 16.55 0.09 11.69
CA VAL A 187 17.53 0.15 10.58
C VAL A 187 17.48 1.50 9.87
N LEU A 188 16.28 2.06 9.62
CA LEU A 188 16.12 3.40 9.06
C LEU A 188 16.80 4.47 9.91
N LYS A 189 16.54 4.47 11.21
CA LYS A 189 17.13 5.44 12.14
C LYS A 189 18.66 5.36 12.14
N LYS A 190 19.23 4.16 12.18
CA LYS A 190 20.70 3.96 12.12
C LYS A 190 21.29 4.41 10.79
N CYS A 191 20.57 4.21 9.69
CA CYS A 191 20.98 4.69 8.38
C CYS A 191 21.00 6.22 8.37
N GLU A 192 19.94 6.88 8.86
CA GLU A 192 19.87 8.34 8.98
C GLU A 192 21.03 8.92 9.81
N GLU A 193 21.29 8.36 10.99
CA GLU A 193 22.41 8.73 11.86
C GLU A 193 23.77 8.57 11.14
N SER A 194 23.92 7.48 10.37
CA SER A 194 25.14 7.23 9.60
C SER A 194 25.33 8.22 8.45
N LEU A 195 24.24 8.59 7.76
CA LEU A 195 24.24 9.59 6.70
C LEU A 195 24.58 10.99 7.23
N GLN A 196 24.03 11.37 8.38
CA GLN A 196 24.36 12.64 9.04
C GLN A 196 25.85 12.71 9.45
N ALA A 197 26.45 11.58 9.83
CA ALA A 197 27.86 11.51 10.21
C ALA A 197 28.85 11.54 9.01
N LEU A 198 28.38 11.28 7.78
CA LEU A 198 29.24 11.14 6.61
C LEU A 198 29.91 12.45 6.17
N GLY A 199 29.28 13.60 6.42
CA GLY A 199 29.75 14.94 6.06
C GLY A 199 29.69 15.20 4.54
N GLU A 200 28.91 16.20 4.13
CA GLU A 200 28.56 16.44 2.71
C GLU A 200 29.72 16.94 1.84
N GLU A 201 30.79 17.44 2.44
CA GLU A 201 31.92 18.06 1.72
C GLU A 201 32.88 17.07 1.06
N LYS A 202 32.63 15.76 1.17
CA LYS A 202 33.52 14.73 0.62
C LYS A 202 33.27 14.51 -0.88
N PRO A 203 34.32 14.37 -1.71
CA PRO A 203 34.18 14.17 -3.16
C PRO A 203 33.31 12.95 -3.55
N ASP A 204 33.30 11.91 -2.73
CA ASP A 204 32.55 10.68 -2.96
C ASP A 204 31.22 10.61 -2.20
N TYR A 205 30.75 11.70 -1.59
CA TYR A 205 29.61 11.71 -0.67
C TYR A 205 28.36 11.03 -1.24
N LEU A 206 28.00 11.33 -2.49
CA LEU A 206 26.83 10.73 -3.15
C LEU A 206 26.96 9.21 -3.31
N LYS A 207 28.16 8.72 -3.64
CA LYS A 207 28.45 7.29 -3.76
C LYS A 207 28.38 6.60 -2.40
N TRP A 208 28.96 7.20 -1.37
CA TRP A 208 28.90 6.67 -0.01
C TRP A 208 27.48 6.65 0.54
N ARG A 209 26.70 7.72 0.32
CA ARG A 209 25.28 7.82 0.69
C ARG A 209 24.48 6.67 0.07
N LYS A 210 24.61 6.49 -1.26
CA LYS A 210 23.95 5.40 -1.98
C LYS A 210 24.31 4.03 -1.41
N ASN A 211 25.60 3.74 -1.22
CA ASN A 211 26.05 2.45 -0.71
C ASN A 211 25.58 2.18 0.72
N ASN A 212 25.58 3.19 1.59
CA ASN A 212 25.10 3.07 2.97
C ASN A 212 23.60 2.73 3.01
N VAL A 213 22.81 3.36 2.14
CA VAL A 213 21.37 3.06 2.02
C VAL A 213 21.15 1.64 1.48
N ILE A 214 21.90 1.21 0.45
CA ILE A 214 21.81 -0.15 -0.08
C ILE A 214 22.14 -1.18 1.02
N GLU A 215 23.22 -0.97 1.76
CA GLU A 215 23.61 -1.85 2.87
C GLU A 215 22.53 -1.92 3.96
N ALA A 216 21.88 -0.78 4.27
CA ALA A 216 20.77 -0.73 5.19
C ALA A 216 19.56 -1.53 4.68
N ILE A 217 19.18 -1.38 3.41
CA ILE A 217 18.08 -2.14 2.81
C ILE A 217 18.39 -3.65 2.82
N GLU A 218 19.59 -4.05 2.42
CA GLU A 218 20.01 -5.45 2.49
C GLU A 218 19.97 -6.00 3.92
N LYS A 219 20.35 -5.18 4.90
CA LYS A 219 20.25 -5.55 6.31
C LYS A 219 18.80 -5.79 6.71
N VAL A 220 17.85 -4.95 6.30
CA VAL A 220 16.40 -5.21 6.50
C VAL A 220 16.01 -6.57 5.92
N LYS A 221 16.41 -6.88 4.68
CA LYS A 221 16.06 -8.17 4.05
C LYS A 221 16.65 -9.37 4.80
N ARG A 222 17.92 -9.27 5.23
CA ARG A 222 18.60 -10.32 6.02
C ARG A 222 17.92 -10.53 7.38
N GLU A 223 17.62 -9.45 8.09
CA GLU A 223 16.98 -9.52 9.41
C GLU A 223 15.52 -9.97 9.32
N ASN A 224 14.76 -9.54 8.30
CA ASN A 224 13.41 -10.04 8.00
C ASN A 224 13.42 -11.56 7.79
N THR A 225 14.38 -12.07 7.01
CA THR A 225 14.55 -13.52 6.80
C THR A 225 14.86 -14.24 8.12
N ALA A 226 15.71 -13.65 8.96
CA ALA A 226 16.04 -14.22 10.27
C ALA A 226 14.83 -14.24 11.22
N LEU A 227 14.01 -13.19 11.23
CA LEU A 227 12.75 -13.13 11.98
C LEU A 227 11.78 -14.20 11.49
N CYS A 228 11.53 -14.30 10.17
CA CYS A 228 10.67 -15.35 9.62
C CYS A 228 11.15 -16.76 9.98
N LYS A 229 12.47 -17.01 9.98
CA LYS A 229 13.03 -18.30 10.45
C LYS A 229 12.81 -18.51 11.94
N LYS A 230 13.11 -17.51 12.78
CA LYS A 230 12.94 -17.58 14.24
C LYS A 230 11.50 -17.89 14.63
N TYR A 231 10.54 -17.22 14.02
CA TYR A 231 9.12 -17.44 14.27
C TYR A 231 8.62 -18.71 13.58
N GLY A 232 9.08 -19.01 12.36
CA GLY A 232 8.76 -20.24 11.62
C GLY A 232 9.25 -21.51 12.30
N SER A 233 10.41 -21.50 12.95
CA SER A 233 10.95 -22.62 13.74
C SER A 233 10.25 -22.82 15.08
N LYS A 234 9.46 -21.85 15.57
CA LYS A 234 8.53 -22.07 16.70
C LYS A 234 7.28 -22.85 16.26
N PHE A 235 7.02 -22.94 14.94
CA PHE A 235 5.99 -23.78 14.34
C PHE A 235 6.62 -25.08 13.83
N ASP A 236 6.94 -26.01 14.75
CA ASP A 236 7.30 -27.38 14.38
C ASP A 236 6.07 -28.11 13.82
N ILE A 237 5.79 -27.91 12.53
CA ILE A 237 4.83 -28.72 11.79
C ILE A 237 5.58 -29.97 11.32
N PRO A 238 5.10 -31.20 11.64
CA PRO A 238 5.77 -32.43 11.25
C PRO A 238 6.00 -32.46 9.74
N PHE A 239 7.22 -32.82 9.35
CA PHE A 239 7.69 -32.97 7.97
C PHE A 239 6.89 -34.05 7.21
N ALA A 240 5.67 -33.73 6.78
CA ALA A 240 4.86 -34.61 5.93
C ALA A 240 3.95 -33.83 4.97
N LEU A 241 4.39 -32.69 4.44
CA LEU A 241 3.72 -32.03 3.30
C LEU A 241 4.76 -31.45 2.35
N SER A 242 5.60 -32.33 1.80
CA SER A 242 6.14 -32.13 0.46
C SER A 242 5.14 -32.76 -0.50
N LEU A 243 4.19 -31.98 -1.00
CA LEU A 243 3.27 -32.44 -2.05
C LEU A 243 3.24 -31.40 -3.18
N PHE A 244 4.08 -31.70 -4.17
CA PHE A 244 3.93 -31.53 -5.61
C PHE A 244 3.06 -30.37 -6.13
N SER A 245 3.74 -29.54 -6.92
CA SER A 245 3.22 -28.77 -8.06
C SER A 245 2.05 -29.45 -8.78
N THR A 246 1.07 -28.63 -9.19
CA THR A 246 -0.11 -28.94 -10.05
C THR A 246 -1.44 -29.25 -9.35
N LEU A 247 -1.98 -28.30 -8.59
CA LEU A 247 -3.44 -28.03 -8.54
C LEU A 247 -3.70 -26.69 -7.85
N LYS A 248 -4.29 -25.74 -8.59
CA LYS A 248 -4.71 -24.42 -8.08
C LYS A 248 -5.95 -24.58 -7.19
N ILE A 249 -5.75 -24.96 -5.94
CA ILE A 249 -6.73 -24.79 -4.87
C ILE A 249 -5.97 -24.22 -3.69
N GLY A 250 -6.14 -22.92 -3.44
CA GLY A 250 -5.40 -22.17 -2.43
C GLY A 250 -5.76 -22.60 -1.02
N LEU A 251 -4.99 -23.53 -0.46
CA LEU A 251 -4.79 -23.61 0.98
C LEU A 251 -3.80 -22.52 1.39
N PRO A 252 -4.07 -21.76 2.47
CA PRO A 252 -3.15 -20.73 2.93
C PRO A 252 -1.85 -21.39 3.38
N THR A 253 -0.75 -21.02 2.74
CA THR A 253 0.60 -21.38 3.17
C THR A 253 0.84 -20.74 4.54
N LEU A 254 0.63 -21.50 5.62
CA LEU A 254 0.79 -21.09 7.03
C LEU A 254 2.25 -20.93 7.47
N ARG A 255 3.19 -20.71 6.54
CA ARG A 255 4.58 -20.35 6.89
C ARG A 255 4.73 -18.83 6.81
N PRO A 256 5.40 -18.18 7.78
CA PRO A 256 5.69 -16.75 7.67
C PRO A 256 6.62 -16.51 6.47
N ASP A 257 6.04 -16.00 5.39
CA ASP A 257 6.77 -15.64 4.18
C ASP A 257 7.63 -14.37 4.43
N VAL A 258 8.72 -14.23 3.66
CA VAL A 258 9.52 -12.99 3.60
C VAL A 258 8.62 -11.80 3.25
N GLY A 259 7.60 -12.05 2.43
CA GLY A 259 6.36 -11.28 2.39
C GLY A 259 6.49 -9.87 1.82
N GLU A 260 5.57 -8.99 2.21
CA GLU A 260 5.44 -7.64 1.65
C GLU A 260 6.61 -6.71 1.98
N LEU A 261 7.26 -6.91 3.13
CA LEU A 261 8.47 -6.16 3.50
C LEU A 261 9.59 -6.41 2.50
N ASP A 262 9.82 -7.67 2.12
CA ASP A 262 10.86 -8.02 1.15
C ASP A 262 10.58 -7.40 -0.22
N LYS A 263 9.32 -7.42 -0.67
CA LYS A 263 8.90 -6.76 -1.92
C LYS A 263 9.14 -5.25 -1.89
N CYS A 264 8.80 -4.58 -0.80
CA CYS A 264 9.02 -3.14 -0.66
C CYS A 264 10.53 -2.81 -0.70
N MET A 265 11.34 -3.57 0.01
CA MET A 265 12.79 -3.41 0.01
C MET A 265 13.41 -3.72 -1.36
N GLN A 266 12.90 -4.73 -2.06
CA GLN A 266 13.34 -5.07 -3.41
C GLN A 266 13.02 -3.95 -4.40
N LYS A 267 11.82 -3.36 -4.34
CA LYS A 267 11.47 -2.18 -5.15
C LYS A 267 12.37 -0.99 -4.85
N ALA A 268 12.68 -0.74 -3.57
CA ALA A 268 13.61 0.33 -3.19
C ALA A 268 15.00 0.13 -3.84
N LEU A 269 15.55 -1.10 -3.81
CA LEU A 269 16.81 -1.40 -4.47
C LEU A 269 16.75 -1.18 -6.00
N GLU A 270 15.66 -1.59 -6.64
CA GLU A 270 15.46 -1.40 -8.08
C GLU A 270 15.42 0.08 -8.49
N GLN A 271 14.83 0.95 -7.65
CA GLN A 271 14.79 2.40 -7.91
C GLN A 271 16.15 3.06 -7.64
N ILE A 272 16.87 2.64 -6.59
CA ILE A 272 18.17 3.21 -6.20
C ILE A 272 19.31 2.76 -7.14
N SER A 273 19.25 1.53 -7.64
CA SER A 273 20.26 0.89 -8.49
C SER A 273 19.61 0.14 -9.65
N PRO A 274 19.11 0.84 -10.68
CA PRO A 274 18.47 0.20 -11.83
C PRO A 274 19.42 -0.76 -12.59
N GLU A 275 20.73 -0.51 -12.55
CA GLU A 275 21.75 -1.29 -13.29
C GLU A 275 21.89 -2.76 -12.82
N GLU A 276 21.67 -3.08 -11.54
CA GLU A 276 21.76 -4.48 -11.04
C GLU A 276 20.56 -5.36 -11.45
N SER A 277 19.44 -4.75 -11.84
CA SER A 277 18.22 -5.47 -12.24
C SER A 277 18.31 -6.02 -13.68
N ILE A 278 19.12 -5.40 -14.54
CA ILE A 278 19.30 -5.80 -15.94
C ILE A 278 20.22 -7.04 -16.05
N GLU A 279 21.22 -7.16 -15.17
CA GLU A 279 22.11 -8.33 -15.16
C GLU A 279 21.41 -9.61 -14.66
N LYS A 280 20.58 -9.51 -13.61
CA LYS A 280 19.80 -10.67 -13.13
C LYS A 280 18.75 -11.14 -14.15
N SER A 281 18.16 -10.21 -14.90
CA SER A 281 17.21 -10.52 -15.97
C SER A 281 17.90 -11.16 -17.18
N SER A 282 19.13 -10.77 -17.49
CA SER A 282 19.92 -11.34 -18.59
C SER A 282 20.49 -12.72 -18.26
N SER A 283 20.80 -13.02 -16.98
CA SER A 283 21.25 -14.35 -16.55
C SER A 283 20.16 -15.42 -16.51
N LEU A 284 18.89 -15.04 -16.51
CA LEU A 284 17.74 -15.97 -16.51
C LEU A 284 17.23 -16.34 -17.92
N VAL A 285 17.76 -15.71 -18.97
CA VAL A 285 17.42 -16.02 -20.37
C VAL A 285 18.44 -16.97 -21.02
N LEU A 286 19.52 -17.30 -20.31
CA LEU A 286 20.58 -18.20 -20.77
C LEU A 286 20.77 -19.39 -19.83
N HIS A 287 19.71 -20.18 -19.59
CA HIS A 287 19.84 -21.58 -19.16
C HIS A 287 18.63 -22.41 -19.60
#